data_AF-A0A0G1FLG6-F1
#
_entry.id   AF-A0A0G1FLG6-F1
#
_cell.length_a   1.000
_cell.length_b   1.000
_cell.length_c   1.000
_cell.angle_alpha   90.00
_cell.angle_beta   90.00
_cell.angle_gamma   90.00
#
_symmetry.space_group_name_H-M   'P 1'
#
loop_
_entity.id
_entity.type
_entity.pdbx_description
1 polymer ?
#
loop_
_entity_poly.entity_id
_entity_poly.type
_entity_poly.pdbx_seq_one_letter_code
_entity_poly.pdbx_strand_id
1 'polypeptide(L)'
;MEDYFLGLLENIFISIYLPPETKISRLVIAISKLDGIKFFLQIAWENKCVPNEKYLMLSEHLQEIGRMLGGWKKGLEKKTPRL
;
A
#
# COMPACT_ATOMS: atom_id res chain seq x y z
N MET A 1 -9.02 -2.51 11.08
CA MET A 1 -7.56 -2.36 10.79
C MET A 1 -7.02 -3.64 10.17
N GLU A 2 -7.31 -4.82 10.73
CA GLU A 2 -6.90 -6.12 10.19
C GLU A 2 -7.31 -6.34 8.72
N ASP A 3 -8.56 -6.04 8.35
CA ASP A 3 -9.03 -6.16 6.95
C ASP A 3 -8.23 -5.31 5.95
N TYR A 4 -7.62 -4.21 6.41
CA TYR A 4 -6.77 -3.39 5.56
C TYR A 4 -5.41 -4.05 5.34
N PHE A 5 -4.83 -4.67 6.38
CA PHE A 5 -3.59 -5.45 6.25
C PHE A 5 -3.79 -6.68 5.37
N LEU A 6 -4.83 -7.47 5.63
CA LEU A 6 -5.17 -8.64 4.82
C LEU A 6 -5.48 -8.23 3.38
N GLY A 7 -6.29 -7.18 3.20
CA GLY A 7 -6.57 -6.63 1.89
C GLY A 7 -5.31 -6.13 1.16
N LEU A 8 -4.38 -5.48 1.84
CA LEU A 8 -3.11 -5.06 1.24
C LEU A 8 -2.33 -6.27 0.73
N LEU A 9 -2.13 -7.30 1.57
CA LEU A 9 -1.39 -8.51 1.21
C LEU A 9 -2.06 -9.27 0.06
N GLU A 10 -3.37 -9.49 0.15
CA GLU A 10 -4.15 -10.19 -0.87
C GLU A 10 -4.05 -9.48 -2.23
N ASN A 11 -4.20 -8.15 -2.25
CA ASN A 11 -4.14 -7.38 -3.49
C ASN A 11 -2.73 -7.38 -4.10
N ILE A 12 -1.68 -7.35 -3.27
CA ILE A 12 -0.30 -7.51 -3.74
C ILE A 12 -0.10 -8.89 -4.35
N PHE A 13 -0.52 -9.94 -3.64
CA PHE A 13 -0.33 -11.32 -4.08
C PHE A 13 -1.04 -11.58 -5.42
N ILE A 14 -2.29 -11.17 -5.55
CA ILE A 14 -3.06 -11.30 -6.80
C ILE A 14 -2.37 -10.52 -7.93
N SER A 15 -1.84 -9.32 -7.65
CA SER A 15 -1.14 -8.51 -8.66
C SER A 15 0.09 -9.19 -9.25
N ILE A 16 0.70 -10.15 -8.55
CA ILE A 16 1.85 -10.92 -9.09
C ILE A 16 1.41 -11.73 -10.32
N TYR A 17 0.23 -12.37 -10.25
CA TYR A 17 -0.25 -13.31 -11.27
C TYR A 17 -1.13 -12.69 -12.36
N LEU A 18 -1.55 -11.43 -12.21
CA LEU A 18 -2.38 -10.75 -13.19
C LEU A 18 -1.59 -10.31 -14.44
N PRO A 19 -2.24 -10.27 -15.62
CA PRO A 19 -1.67 -9.62 -16.80
C PRO A 19 -1.58 -8.09 -16.61
N PRO A 20 -0.67 -7.39 -17.31
CA PRO A 20 -0.34 -5.98 -17.04
C PRO A 20 -1.54 -5.03 -17.01
N GLU A 21 -2.55 -5.26 -17.85
CA GLU A 21 -3.71 -4.39 -18.04
C GLU A 21 -4.61 -4.37 -16.80
N THR A 22 -4.82 -5.55 -16.19
CA THR A 22 -5.66 -5.70 -14.98
C THR A 22 -4.87 -5.46 -13.69
N LYS A 23 -3.54 -5.59 -13.76
CA LYS A 23 -2.62 -5.39 -12.63
C LYS A 23 -2.67 -3.97 -12.07
N ILE A 24 -2.81 -2.95 -12.93
CA ILE A 24 -2.87 -1.55 -12.50
C ILE A 24 -4.06 -1.31 -11.57
N SER A 25 -5.25 -1.81 -11.92
CA SER A 25 -6.45 -1.67 -11.09
C SER A 25 -6.27 -2.33 -9.71
N ARG A 26 -5.64 -3.51 -9.67
CA ARG A 26 -5.37 -4.22 -8.42
C ARG A 26 -4.33 -3.52 -7.55
N LEU A 27 -3.29 -2.94 -8.15
CA LEU A 27 -2.31 -2.12 -7.42
C LEU A 27 -2.91 -0.85 -6.84
N VAL A 28 -3.88 -0.22 -7.52
CA VAL A 28 -4.61 0.94 -6.97
C VAL A 28 -5.35 0.54 -5.69
N ILE A 29 -6.02 -0.62 -5.68
CA ILE A 29 -6.69 -1.11 -4.47
C ILE A 29 -5.68 -1.37 -3.35
N ALA A 30 -4.55 -2.03 -3.65
CA ALA A 30 -3.48 -2.26 -2.67
C ALA A 30 -2.98 -0.94 -2.05
N ILE A 31 -2.73 0.08 -2.88
CA ILE A 31 -2.30 1.41 -2.42
C ILE A 31 -3.35 2.03 -1.50
N SER A 32 -4.64 1.99 -1.87
CA SER A 32 -5.70 2.52 -1.01
C SER A 32 -5.81 1.79 0.34
N LYS A 33 -5.52 0.48 0.38
CA LYS A 33 -5.44 -0.27 1.64
C LYS A 33 -4.24 0.17 2.49
N LEU A 34 -3.08 0.39 1.87
CA LEU A 34 -1.90 0.93 2.55
C LEU A 34 -2.17 2.31 3.15
N ASP A 35 -2.83 3.20 2.42
CA ASP A 35 -3.15 4.54 2.89
C ASP A 35 -4.10 4.50 4.10
N GLY A 36 -5.07 3.58 4.10
CA GLY A 36 -5.90 3.31 5.28
C GLY A 36 -5.09 2.82 6.48
N ILE A 37 -4.11 1.94 6.30
CA ILE A 37 -3.21 1.50 7.38
C ILE A 37 -2.42 2.68 7.95
N LYS A 38 -1.85 3.54 7.09
CA LYS A 38 -1.12 4.74 7.52
C LYS A 38 -2.02 5.67 8.34
N PHE A 39 -3.25 5.90 7.87
CA PHE A 39 -4.23 6.70 8.61
C PHE A 39 -4.53 6.12 9.99
N PHE A 40 -4.82 4.83 10.10
CA PHE A 40 -5.07 4.22 11.42
C PHE A 40 -3.85 4.25 12.33
N LEU A 41 -2.64 4.07 11.79
CA LEU A 41 -1.40 4.20 12.55
C LEU A 41 -1.22 5.62 13.11
N GLN A 42 -1.51 6.64 12.29
CA GLN A 42 -1.48 8.04 12.72
C GLN A 42 -2.49 8.31 13.84
N ILE A 43 -3.74 7.87 13.69
CA ILE A 43 -4.77 8.02 14.74
C ILE A 43 -4.35 7.32 16.03
N ALA A 44 -3.80 6.11 15.95
CA ALA A 44 -3.34 5.38 17.13
C ALA A 44 -2.18 6.09 17.85
N TRP A 45 -1.28 6.72 17.09
CA TRP A 45 -0.21 7.53 17.64
C TRP A 45 -0.72 8.83 18.28
N GLU A 46 -1.61 9.56 17.62
CA GLU A 46 -2.24 10.79 18.14
C GLU A 46 -2.98 10.53 19.47
N ASN A 47 -3.61 9.37 19.60
CA ASN A 47 -4.29 8.92 20.82
C ASN A 47 -3.34 8.28 21.85
N LYS A 48 -2.02 8.36 21.64
CA LYS A 48 -0.98 7.83 22.53
C LYS A 48 -1.04 6.31 22.77
N CYS A 49 -1.73 5.57 21.90
CA CYS A 49 -1.76 4.11 21.91
C CYS A 49 -0.43 3.51 21.41
N VAL A 50 0.34 4.27 20.63
CA VAL A 50 1.63 3.86 20.05
C VAL A 50 2.72 4.84 20.47
N PRO A 51 3.82 4.37 21.10
CA PRO A 51 4.98 5.21 21.41
C PRO A 51 5.65 5.79 20.15
N ASN A 52 6.24 6.98 20.26
CA ASN A 52 6.89 7.70 19.15
C ASN A 52 7.89 6.84 18.37
N GLU A 53 8.75 6.09 19.06
CA GLU A 53 9.76 5.23 18.41
C GLU A 53 9.12 4.15 17.54
N LYS A 54 8.05 3.51 18.04
CA LYS A 54 7.30 2.49 17.29
C LYS A 54 6.54 3.12 16.12
N TYR A 55 5.95 4.30 16.32
CA TYR A 55 5.26 5.02 15.25
C TYR A 55 6.23 5.38 14.12
N LEU A 56 7.43 5.89 14.45
CA LEU A 56 8.45 6.25 13.47
C LEU A 56 8.88 5.03 12.66
N MET A 57 9.28 3.95 13.35
CA MET A 57 9.71 2.70 12.71
C MET A 57 8.62 2.11 11.80
N LEU A 58 7.37 2.04 12.26
CA LEU A 58 6.27 1.52 11.45
C LEU A 58 5.94 2.44 10.26
N SER A 59 5.97 3.75 10.47
CA SER A 59 5.73 4.74 9.41
C SER A 59 6.77 4.63 8.30
N GLU A 60 8.06 4.47 8.64
CA GLU A 60 9.12 4.27 7.66
C GLU A 60 8.89 3.03 6.79
N HIS A 61 8.53 1.90 7.39
CA HIS A 61 8.18 0.67 6.66
C HIS A 61 6.99 0.88 5.73
N LEU A 62 5.90 1.50 6.21
CA LEU A 62 4.71 1.76 5.40
C LEU A 62 5.01 2.75 4.25
N GLN A 63 5.92 3.70 4.45
CA GLN A 63 6.34 4.61 3.39
C GLN A 63 7.19 3.90 2.32
N GLU A 64 8.09 3.00 2.72
CA GLU A 64 8.85 2.19 1.76
C GLU A 64 7.93 1.30 0.91
N ILE A 65 6.96 0.61 1.54
CA ILE A 65 5.95 -0.17 0.82
C ILE A 65 5.19 0.73 -0.18
N GLY A 66 4.86 1.96 0.21
CA GLY A 66 4.22 2.92 -0.69
C GLY A 66 5.07 3.30 -1.89
N ARG A 67 6.38 3.51 -1.70
CA ARG A 67 7.34 3.76 -2.79
C ARG A 67 7.40 2.57 -3.75
N MET A 68 7.49 1.35 -3.22
CA MET A 68 7.53 0.12 -4.02
C MET A 68 6.26 -0.04 -4.88
N LEU A 69 5.07 0.09 -4.26
CA LEU A 69 3.79 -0.05 -4.99
C LEU A 69 3.59 1.06 -6.02
N GLY A 70 3.93 2.31 -5.68
CA GLY A 70 3.85 3.44 -6.60
C GLY A 70 4.83 3.31 -7.77
N GLY A 71 6.05 2.85 -7.52
CA GLY A 71 7.04 2.55 -8.53
C GLY A 71 6.58 1.45 -9.49
N TRP A 72 6.00 0.37 -8.95
CA TRP A 72 5.44 -0.72 -9.75
C TRP A 72 4.30 -0.24 -10.66
N LYS A 73 3.33 0.50 -10.10
CA LYS A 73 2.22 1.08 -10.86
C LYS A 73 2.72 1.97 -12.00
N LYS A 74 3.61 2.93 -11.70
CA LYS A 74 4.20 3.83 -12.71
C LYS A 74 4.96 3.07 -13.80
N GLY A 75 5.65 1.99 -13.43
CA GLY A 75 6.35 1.12 -14.37
C GLY A 75 5.41 0.41 -15.35
N LEU A 76 4.24 -0.01 -14.90
CA LEU A 76 3.21 -0.63 -15.76
C LEU A 76 2.52 0.39 -16.67
N GLU A 77 2.20 1.57 -16.14
CA GLU A 77 1.59 2.66 -16.91
C GLU A 77 2.51 3.11 -18.07
N LYS A 78 3.83 3.08 -17.89
CA LYS A 78 4.79 3.37 -18.97
C LYS A 78 4.85 2.28 -20.04
N LYS A 79 4.64 1.00 -19.66
CA LYS A 79 4.70 -0.16 -20.57
C LYS A 79 3.39 -0.41 -21.31
N THR A 80 2.29 0.12 -20.78
CA THR A 80 0.94 -0.03 -21.35
C THR A 80 0.41 1.37 -21.63
N PRO A 81 0.83 2.01 -22.75
CA PRO A 81 0.27 3.30 -23.13
C PRO A 81 -1.25 3.16 -23.19
N ARG A 82 -1.98 4.11 -22.58
CA ARG A 82 -3.43 4.16 -22.77
C ARG A 82 -3.68 4.29 -24.27
N LEU A 83 -4.39 3.30 -24.85
CA LEU A 83 -4.94 3.39 -26.21
C LEU A 83 -5.83 4.62 -26.32
#